data_AF-A0A850SLK7-F1
#
_entry.id   AF-A0A850SLK7-F1
#
_cell.length_a   1.000
_cell.length_b   1.000
_cell.length_c   1.000
_cell.angle_alpha   90.00
_cell.angle_beta   90.00
_cell.angle_gamma   90.00
#
_symmetry.space_group_name_H-M   'P 1'
#
loop_
_entity.id
_entity.type
_entity.pdbx_description
1 polymer ?
#
loop_
_entity_poly.entity_id
_entity_poly.type
_entity_poly.pdbx_seq_one_letter_code
_entity_poly.pdbx_strand_id
1 'polypeptide(L)'
;MDSSKGVFIKADGQLAELVKKTLVENGVKESDIESYDEAKLQKGSLIATLYEKTTSSMKLRISRVEEVKDGDLNLVQEKEIESAV
;
A
#
# COMPACT_ATOMS: atom_id res chain seq x y z
N MET A 1 -10.75 18.20 9.44
CA MET A 1 -11.09 16.80 9.09
C MET A 1 -10.09 16.41 8.03
N ASP A 2 -8.90 15.98 8.45
CA ASP A 2 -7.86 15.53 7.54
C ASP A 2 -8.24 14.12 7.11
N SER A 3 -8.93 14.04 5.97
CA SER A 3 -9.15 12.80 5.23
C SER A 3 -7.82 12.35 4.64
N SER A 4 -6.88 11.93 5.48
CA SER A 4 -5.67 11.27 5.01
C SER A 4 -6.09 9.98 4.33
N LYS A 5 -6.01 9.99 3.01
CA LYS A 5 -6.07 8.80 2.15
C LYS A 5 -4.82 7.98 2.46
N GLY A 6 -4.83 7.27 3.59
CA GLY A 6 -3.71 6.47 4.04
C GLY A 6 -3.33 5.39 3.01
N VAL A 7 -2.08 4.97 3.05
CA VAL A 7 -1.55 3.84 2.29
C VAL A 7 -1.64 2.59 3.16
N PHE A 8 -2.51 1.66 2.77
CA PHE A 8 -2.74 0.39 3.43
C PHE A 8 -1.77 -0.67 2.93
N ILE A 9 -1.00 -1.28 3.83
CA ILE A 9 0.00 -2.29 3.47
C ILE A 9 -0.61 -3.68 3.48
N LYS A 10 -0.77 -4.28 2.29
CA LYS A 10 -1.18 -5.68 2.10
C LYS A 10 0.07 -6.56 1.99
N ALA A 11 0.66 -6.91 3.14
CA ALA A 11 1.80 -7.80 3.23
C ALA A 11 1.85 -8.52 4.60
N ASP A 12 2.45 -9.71 4.66
CA ASP A 12 2.72 -10.43 5.91
C ASP A 12 3.63 -9.62 6.84
N GLY A 13 3.48 -9.77 8.16
CA GLY A 13 4.07 -8.87 9.16
C GLY A 13 5.56 -8.51 8.97
N GLN A 14 6.42 -9.48 8.66
CA GLN A 14 7.84 -9.21 8.38
C GLN A 14 8.08 -8.40 7.10
N LEU A 15 7.22 -8.58 6.10
CA LEU A 15 7.25 -7.83 4.85
C LEU A 15 6.58 -6.46 5.01
N ALA A 16 5.62 -6.31 5.93
CA ALA A 16 4.94 -5.05 6.17
C ALA A 16 5.89 -3.94 6.64
N GLU A 17 6.87 -4.27 7.48
CA GLU A 17 7.91 -3.29 7.88
C GLU A 17 8.79 -2.87 6.70
N LEU A 18 9.16 -3.80 5.82
CA LEU A 18 9.93 -3.51 4.61
C LEU A 18 9.13 -2.64 3.63
N VAL A 19 7.84 -2.95 3.43
CA VAL A 19 6.94 -2.15 2.60
C VAL A 19 6.85 -0.74 3.19
N LYS A 20 6.62 -0.63 4.50
CA LYS A 20 6.53 0.66 5.21
C LYS A 20 7.78 1.49 4.98
N LYS A 21 8.97 0.92 5.23
CA LYS A 21 10.24 1.62 5.00
C LYS A 21 10.38 2.10 3.56
N THR A 22 10.08 1.25 2.58
CA THR A 22 10.17 1.58 1.16
C THR A 22 9.21 2.72 0.76
N LEU A 23 8.00 2.73 1.31
CA LEU A 23 7.02 3.80 1.10
C LEU A 23 7.53 5.14 1.64
N VAL A 24 8.15 5.12 2.83
CA VAL A 24 8.74 6.32 3.46
C VAL A 24 9.91 6.87 2.64
N GLU A 25 10.79 6.00 2.17
CA GLU A 25 11.89 6.36 1.27
C GLU A 25 11.37 6.94 -0.07
N ASN A 26 10.14 6.60 -0.46
CA ASN A 26 9.44 7.13 -1.62
C ASN A 26 8.56 8.36 -1.34
N GLY A 27 8.65 8.94 -0.15
CA GLY A 27 7.99 10.20 0.21
C GLY A 27 6.60 10.05 0.84
N VAL A 28 6.16 8.83 1.19
CA VAL A 28 4.93 8.63 1.98
C VAL A 28 5.24 8.90 3.45
N LYS A 29 4.42 9.69 4.13
CA LYS A 29 4.64 9.94 5.56
C LYS A 29 4.30 8.70 6.37
N GLU A 30 5.11 8.38 7.38
CA GLU A 30 4.87 7.23 8.26
C GLU A 30 3.48 7.25 8.92
N SER A 31 2.99 8.44 9.25
CA SER A 31 1.66 8.62 9.86
C SER A 31 0.49 8.35 8.91
N ASP A 32 0.73 8.37 7.60
CA ASP A 32 -0.27 8.03 6.58
C ASP A 32 -0.22 6.54 6.20
N ILE A 33 0.68 5.74 6.80
CA ILE A 33 0.81 4.31 6.51
C ILE A 33 0.06 3.50 7.57
N GLU A 34 -0.89 2.68 7.11
CA GLU A 34 -1.67 1.80 7.97
C GLU A 34 -1.52 0.33 7.55
N SER A 35 -1.74 -0.58 8.49
CA SER A 35 -1.90 -2.00 8.18
C SER A 35 -3.16 -2.21 7.33
N TYR A 36 -3.12 -3.15 6.39
CA TYR A 36 -4.29 -3.48 5.59
C TYR A 36 -5.45 -3.97 6.46
N ASP A 37 -6.57 -3.27 6.36
CA ASP A 37 -7.83 -3.60 6.99
C ASP A 37 -8.95 -3.31 5.98
N GLU A 38 -9.58 -4.37 5.49
CA GLU A 38 -10.61 -4.28 4.46
C GLU A 38 -11.81 -3.42 4.91
N ALA A 39 -12.12 -3.41 6.21
CA ALA A 39 -13.22 -2.62 6.76
C ALA A 39 -12.92 -1.11 6.78
N LYS A 40 -11.64 -0.71 6.69
CA LYS A 40 -11.21 0.69 6.62
C LYS A 40 -11.02 1.19 5.18
N LEU A 41 -11.05 0.30 4.20
CA LEU A 41 -10.88 0.69 2.81
C LEU A 41 -12.11 1.43 2.30
N GLN A 42 -11.86 2.54 1.63
CA GLN A 42 -12.88 3.41 1.06
C GLN A 42 -12.42 3.91 -0.31
N LYS A 43 -13.35 4.43 -1.10
CA LYS A 43 -13.01 5.06 -2.39
C LYS A 43 -11.92 6.12 -2.19
N GLY A 44 -10.83 5.97 -2.92
CA GLY A 44 -9.66 6.83 -2.87
C GLY A 44 -8.55 6.37 -1.91
N SER A 45 -8.76 5.34 -1.10
CA SER A 45 -7.69 4.71 -0.31
C SER A 45 -6.60 4.18 -1.23
N LEU A 46 -5.35 4.23 -0.76
CA LEU A 46 -4.21 3.65 -1.48
C LEU A 46 -3.83 2.32 -0.84
N ILE A 47 -3.52 1.32 -1.65
CA ILE A 47 -3.11 0.00 -1.19
C ILE A 47 -1.73 -0.29 -1.75
N ALA A 48 -0.77 -0.46 -0.86
CA ALA A 48 0.56 -0.95 -1.19
C ALA A 48 0.55 -2.47 -1.11
N THR A 49 0.75 -3.13 -2.25
CA THR A 49 0.85 -4.58 -2.35
C THR A 49 2.26 -4.94 -2.78
N LEU A 50 2.94 -5.75 -1.96
CA LEU A 50 4.17 -6.41 -2.36
C LEU A 50 3.82 -7.57 -3.30
N TYR A 51 4.28 -7.51 -4.54
CA TYR A 51 4.02 -8.55 -5.52
C TYR A 51 5.29 -9.27 -6.01
N GLU A 52 6.48 -8.70 -5.78
CA GLU A 52 7.75 -9.38 -6.04
C GLU A 52 8.79 -9.02 -4.98
N LYS A 53 9.44 -10.04 -4.39
CA LYS A 53 10.58 -9.87 -3.50
C LYS A 53 11.66 -10.88 -3.87
N THR A 54 12.86 -10.38 -4.13
CA THR A 54 14.06 -11.18 -4.33
C THR A 54 15.03 -10.94 -3.17
N THR A 55 16.20 -11.60 -3.20
CA THR A 55 17.29 -11.37 -2.24
C THR A 55 17.97 -10.01 -2.38
N SER A 56 17.73 -9.28 -3.49
CA SER A 56 18.41 -8.02 -3.79
C SER A 56 17.47 -6.89 -4.20
N SER A 57 16.19 -7.18 -4.38
CA SER A 57 15.21 -6.19 -4.82
C SER A 57 13.80 -6.52 -4.34
N MET A 58 12.96 -5.49 -4.30
CA MET A 58 11.57 -5.57 -3.91
C MET A 58 10.74 -4.65 -4.80
N LYS A 59 9.60 -5.15 -5.27
CA LYS A 59 8.66 -4.39 -6.08
C LYS A 59 7.30 -4.29 -5.39
N LEU A 60 6.85 -3.05 -5.26
CA LEU A 60 5.57 -2.68 -4.68
C LEU A 60 4.69 -2.09 -5.75
N ARG A 61 3.42 -2.48 -5.72
CA ARG A 61 2.36 -1.84 -6.50
C ARG A 61 1.52 -0.99 -5.57
N ILE A 62 1.36 0.27 -5.92
CA ILE A 62 0.42 1.18 -5.27
C ILE A 62 -0.82 1.26 -6.14
N SER A 63 -1.93 0.78 -5.60
CA SER A 63 -3.23 0.86 -6.26
C SER A 63 -4.17 1.78 -5.49
N ARG A 64 -4.96 2.58 -6.19
CA ARG A 64 -6.05 3.33 -5.60
C ARG A 64 -7.33 2.52 -5.66
N VAL A 65 -8.08 2.53 -4.57
CA VAL A 65 -9.45 2.01 -4.51
C VAL A 65 -10.36 2.95 -5.30
N GLU A 66 -10.90 2.47 -6.41
CA GLU A 66 -11.84 3.22 -7.24
C GLU A 66 -13.30 3.04 -6.76
N GLU A 67 -13.64 1.83 -6.33
CA GLU A 67 -14.95 1.48 -5.81
C GLU A 67 -14.84 0.36 -4.76
N VAL A 68 -15.69 0.40 -3.74
CA VAL A 68 -15.90 -0.68 -2.75
C VAL A 68 -17.37 -1.06 -2.83
N LYS A 69 -17.69 -2.28 -3.24
CA LYS A 69 -19.06 -2.73 -3.46
C LYS A 69 -19.25 -4.15 -2.95
N ASP A 70 -20.12 -4.34 -1.96
CA ASP A 70 -20.45 -5.67 -1.40
C ASP A 70 -19.23 -6.52 -0.97
N GLY A 71 -18.12 -5.88 -0.59
CA GLY A 71 -16.87 -6.55 -0.21
C GLY A 71 -15.86 -6.70 -1.36
N ASP A 72 -16.26 -6.44 -2.60
CA ASP A 72 -15.35 -6.37 -3.74
C ASP A 72 -14.67 -5.00 -3.82
N LEU A 73 -13.35 -5.03 -4.01
CA LEU A 73 -12.49 -3.86 -4.14
C LEU A 73 -12.04 -3.70 -5.60
N ASN A 74 -12.48 -2.63 -6.25
CA ASN A 74 -11.94 -2.25 -7.55
C ASN A 74 -10.68 -1.40 -7.34
N LEU A 75 -9.55 -1.92 -7.80
CA LEU A 75 -8.23 -1.31 -7.63
C LEU A 75 -7.68 -0.86 -8.99
N VAL A 76 -7.27 0.40 -9.07
CA VAL A 76 -6.56 0.95 -10.23
C VAL A 76 -5.11 1.17 -9.84
N GLN A 77 -4.17 0.61 -10.60
CA GLN A 77 -2.74 0.82 -10.37
C GLN A 77 -2.38 2.29 -10.64
N GLU A 78 -1.79 2.95 -9.64
CA GLU A 78 -1.32 4.34 -9.76
C GLU A 78 0.19 4.40 -9.98
N LYS A 79 0.94 3.56 -9.24
CA LYS A 79 2.40 3.61 -9.24
C LYS A 79 2.99 2.24 -8.97
N GLU A 80 4.17 2.04 -9.51
CA GLU A 80 5.05 0.93 -9.17
C GLU A 80 6.31 1.50 -8.51
N ILE A 81 6.78 0.87 -7.44
CA ILE A 81 8.00 1.24 -6.72
C ILE A 81 8.91 0.02 -6.76
N GLU A 82 10.12 0.21 -7.27
CA GLU A 82 11.20 -0.76 -7.17
C GLU A 82 12.24 -0.23 -6.19
N SER A 83 12.62 -1.06 -5.22
CA SER A 83 13.65 -0.73 -4.23
C SER A 83 14.67 -1.86 -4.14
N ALA A 84 15.94 -1.51 -3.95
CA ALA A 84 16.98 -2.46 -3.62
C ALA A 84 16.83 -2.86 -2.13
N VAL A 85 16.97 -4.16 -1.84
CA VAL A 85 16.84 -4.72 -0.48
C VAL A 85 18.20 -4.91 0.15
#